data_AF-A0A845JWC7-F1
#
_entry.id   AF-A0A845JWC7-F1
#
_cell.length_a   1.000
_cell.length_b   1.000
_cell.length_c   1.000
_cell.angle_alpha   90.00
_cell.angle_beta   90.00
_cell.angle_gamma   90.00
#
_symmetry.space_group_name_H-M   'P 1'
#
loop_
_entity.id
_entity.type
_entity.pdbx_description
1 polymer ?
#
loop_
_entity_poly.entity_id
_entity_poly.type
_entity_poly.pdbx_seq_one_letter_code
_entity_poly.pdbx_strand_id
1 'polypeptide(L)'
;SKTLNMPTAEDHILFKSGAGLFRKLFKRGARVRLIGVACTSLTEHPHQQEELFECKGAQSWSDLYEGIDHIRNKYGFKSLLRATSRGGSWK
;
A
#
# COMPACT_ATOMS: atom_id res chain seq x y z
N SER A 1 -11.17 -6.88 -11.23
CA SER A 1 -10.28 -7.53 -10.24
C SER A 1 -8.89 -7.67 -10.83
N LYS A 2 -7.83 -7.70 -10.01
CA LYS A 2 -6.46 -8.00 -10.44
C LYS A 2 -5.87 -8.99 -9.44
N THR A 3 -5.40 -10.12 -9.93
CA THR A 3 -4.63 -11.10 -9.15
C THR A 3 -3.16 -10.76 -9.28
N LEU A 4 -2.43 -10.78 -8.17
CA LEU A 4 -0.98 -10.63 -8.17
C LEU A 4 -0.35 -12.00 -8.41
N ASN A 5 0.74 -12.05 -9.18
CA ASN A 5 1.41 -13.32 -9.49
C ASN A 5 2.08 -13.94 -8.27
N MET A 6 2.38 -13.13 -7.26
CA MET A 6 3.00 -13.53 -6.01
C MET A 6 2.24 -12.89 -4.84
N PRO A 7 2.03 -13.61 -3.72
CA PRO A 7 1.51 -13.00 -2.49
C PRO A 7 2.49 -11.93 -2.00
N THR A 8 1.98 -10.79 -1.56
CA THR A 8 2.78 -9.67 -1.06
C THR A 8 2.11 -9.00 0.12
N ALA A 9 2.91 -8.57 1.08
CA ALA A 9 2.50 -7.76 2.22
C ALA A 9 2.96 -6.29 2.09
N GLU A 10 3.51 -5.90 0.94
CA GLU A 10 4.12 -4.59 0.78
C GLU A 10 3.10 -3.51 0.38
N ASP A 11 2.99 -2.47 1.22
CA ASP A 11 2.06 -1.35 1.04
C ASP A 11 2.18 -0.68 -0.33
N HIS A 12 3.40 -0.53 -0.85
CA HIS A 12 3.61 0.17 -2.12
C HIS A 12 3.08 -0.62 -3.33
N ILE A 13 3.18 -1.96 -3.31
CA ILE A 13 2.61 -2.83 -4.35
C ILE A 13 1.08 -2.84 -4.26
N LEU A 14 0.55 -2.97 -3.04
CA LEU A 14 -0.89 -2.96 -2.78
C LEU A 14 -1.52 -1.63 -3.24
N PHE A 15 -0.93 -0.50 -2.85
CA PHE A 15 -1.40 0.83 -3.24
C PHE A 15 -1.33 1.05 -4.76
N LYS A 16 -0.21 0.66 -5.41
CA LYS A 16 -0.06 0.77 -6.87
C LYS A 16 -1.12 -0.05 -7.61
N SER A 17 -1.41 -1.24 -7.12
CA SER A 17 -2.41 -2.14 -7.71
C SER A 17 -3.83 -1.61 -7.50
N GLY A 18 -4.16 -1.15 -6.28
CA GLY A 18 -5.45 -0.53 -5.97
C GLY A 18 -5.70 0.74 -6.78
N ALA A 19 -4.74 1.67 -6.82
CA ALA A 19 -4.83 2.89 -7.61
C ALA A 19 -4.95 2.59 -9.12
N GLY A 20 -4.24 1.57 -9.62
CA GLY A 20 -4.35 1.11 -11.00
C GLY A 20 -5.74 0.59 -11.34
N LEU A 21 -6.37 -0.18 -10.44
CA LEU A 21 -7.74 -0.65 -10.59
C LEU A 21 -8.75 0.51 -10.55
N PHE A 22 -8.56 1.43 -9.62
CA PHE A 22 -9.41 2.62 -9.50
C PHE A 22 -9.37 3.46 -10.78
N ARG A 23 -8.17 3.71 -11.32
CA ARG A 23 -8.00 4.51 -12.56
C ARG A 23 -8.69 3.87 -13.77
N LYS A 24 -8.82 2.54 -13.82
CA LYS A 24 -9.57 1.84 -14.88
C LYS A 24 -11.08 2.03 -14.74
N LEU A 25 -11.61 2.08 -13.52
CA LEU A 25 -13.04 2.31 -13.27
C LEU A 25 -13.42 3.79 -13.31
N PHE A 26 -12.49 4.68 -12.99
CA PHE A 26 -12.76 6.11 -12.86
C PHE A 26 -12.96 6.75 -14.24
N LYS A 27 -14.21 7.11 -14.54
CA LYS A 27 -14.58 7.91 -15.72
C LYS A 27 -14.63 9.39 -15.35
N ARG A 28 -14.19 10.26 -16.27
CA ARG A 28 -14.23 11.71 -16.10
C ARG A 28 -15.68 12.17 -15.86
N GLY A 29 -15.95 12.76 -14.69
CA GLY A 29 -17.28 13.21 -14.28
C GLY A 29 -18.00 12.30 -13.27
N ALA A 30 -17.45 11.13 -12.92
CA ALA A 30 -18.03 10.27 -11.90
C ALA A 30 -17.68 10.78 -10.48
N ARG A 31 -18.70 11.02 -9.65
CA ARG A 31 -18.51 11.31 -8.21
C ARG A 31 -18.36 10.01 -7.45
N VAL A 32 -17.18 9.78 -6.88
CA VAL A 32 -16.91 8.60 -6.04
C VAL A 32 -17.13 8.99 -4.57
N ARG A 33 -18.04 8.28 -3.89
CA ARG A 33 -18.35 8.51 -2.47
C ARG A 33 -17.67 7.51 -1.53
N LEU A 34 -17.40 6.30 -2.02
CA LEU A 34 -16.79 5.23 -1.25
C LEU A 34 -15.93 4.36 -2.17
N ILE A 35 -14.75 3.98 -1.67
CA ILE A 35 -13.85 3.03 -2.32
C ILE A 35 -13.53 1.98 -1.28
N GLY A 36 -13.90 0.73 -1.55
CA GLY A 36 -13.51 -0.42 -0.76
C GLY A 36 -12.55 -1.30 -1.55
N VAL A 37 -11.49 -1.77 -0.89
CA VAL A 37 -10.56 -2.78 -1.44
C VAL A 37 -10.72 -4.03 -0.58
N ALA A 38 -10.98 -5.16 -1.23
CA ALA A 38 -11.08 -6.46 -0.58
C ALA A 38 -9.97 -7.38 -1.10
N CYS A 39 -9.30 -8.07 -0.19
CA CYS A 39 -8.32 -9.11 -0.50
C CYS A 39 -8.92 -10.48 -0.17
N THR A 40 -8.86 -11.43 -1.09
CA THR A 40 -9.54 -12.73 -0.96
C THR A 40 -8.59 -13.91 -0.82
N SER A 41 -7.41 -13.86 -1.44
CA SER A 41 -6.42 -14.94 -1.44
C SER A 41 -5.32 -14.65 -0.43
N LEU A 42 -5.68 -14.63 0.85
CA LEU A 42 -4.73 -14.44 1.95
C LEU A 42 -3.99 -15.76 2.18
N THR A 43 -2.67 -15.67 2.38
CA THR A 43 -1.78 -16.79 2.68
C THR A 43 -1.38 -16.71 4.14
N GLU A 44 -1.34 -17.86 4.83
CA GLU A 44 -1.10 -17.92 6.28
C GLU A 44 0.36 -17.67 6.66
N HIS A 45 1.28 -17.94 5.74
CA HIS A 45 2.70 -17.68 5.96
C HIS A 45 3.05 -16.27 5.49
N PRO A 46 3.80 -15.50 6.29
CA PRO A 46 4.39 -14.25 5.81
C PRO A 46 5.38 -14.60 4.70
N HIS A 47 4.94 -14.46 3.45
CA HIS A 47 5.83 -14.59 2.30
C HIS A 47 6.70 -13.33 2.24
N GLN A 48 7.76 -13.30 3.06
CA GLN A 48 8.91 -12.43 2.82
C GLN A 48 9.81 -13.13 1.81
N GLN A 49 9.30 -13.35 0.60
CA GLN A 49 10.17 -13.80 -0.48
C GLN A 49 10.80 -12.55 -1.09
N GLU A 50 11.90 -12.11 -0.48
CA GLU A 50 12.85 -11.20 -1.12
C GLU A 50 13.25 -11.84 -2.46
N GLU A 51 13.02 -11.15 -3.57
CA GLU A 51 13.67 -11.56 -4.82
C GLU A 51 15.18 -11.57 -4.56
N LEU A 52 15.82 -12.74 -4.71
CA LEU A 52 17.27 -12.96 -4.50
C LEU A 52 18.18 -12.00 -5.29
N PHE A 53 17.60 -11.20 -6.20
CA PHE A 53 18.30 -10.25 -7.06
C PHE A 53 17.93 -8.77 -6.80
N GLU A 54 17.00 -8.47 -5.88
CA GLU A 54 16.68 -7.10 -5.40
C GLU A 54 17.28 -6.78 -4.01
N CYS A 55 18.35 -7.47 -3.62
CA CYS A 55 19.04 -7.42 -2.32
C CYS A 55 19.64 -6.07 -1.86
N LYS A 56 19.27 -4.92 -2.42
CA LYS A 56 19.75 -3.61 -1.93
C LYS A 56 18.65 -2.64 -1.52
N GLY A 57 17.39 -2.95 -1.77
CA GLY A 57 16.27 -2.08 -1.44
C GLY A 57 15.30 -2.68 -0.40
N ALA A 58 14.99 -3.97 -0.53
CA ALA A 58 13.86 -4.59 0.16
C ALA A 58 14.03 -4.67 1.69
N GLN A 59 15.23 -4.99 2.21
CA GLN A 59 15.52 -4.89 3.66
C GLN A 59 15.32 -3.48 4.24
N SER A 60 15.65 -2.43 3.49
CA SER A 60 15.42 -1.05 3.97
C SER A 60 13.94 -0.72 4.02
N TRP A 61 13.10 -1.37 3.22
CA TRP A 61 11.66 -1.18 3.24
C TRP A 61 11.00 -1.93 4.39
N SER A 62 11.43 -3.15 4.72
CA SER A 62 10.91 -3.89 5.87
C SER A 62 11.13 -3.13 7.17
N ASP A 63 12.36 -2.65 7.41
CA ASP A 63 12.70 -1.91 8.62
C ASP A 63 11.94 -0.58 8.70
N LEU A 64 11.74 0.08 7.55
CA LEU A 64 10.94 1.29 7.46
C LEU A 64 9.47 1.02 7.81
N TYR A 65 8.88 -0.03 7.25
CA TYR A 65 7.49 -0.39 7.53
C TYR A 65 7.29 -0.77 8.99
N GLU A 66 8.21 -1.54 9.57
CA GLU A 66 8.20 -1.87 10.99
C GLU A 66 8.29 -0.61 11.87
N GLY A 67 9.19 0.32 11.55
CA GLY A 67 9.32 1.59 12.25
C GLY A 67 8.05 2.46 12.15
N ILE A 68 7.43 2.51 10.96
CA ILE A 68 6.17 3.21 10.74
C ILE A 68 5.05 2.60 11.59
N ASP A 69 4.95 1.28 11.63
CA ASP A 69 3.92 0.59 12.39
C ASP A 69 4.13 0.72 13.90
N HIS A 70 5.37 0.72 14.38
CA HIS A 70 5.67 1.01 15.77
C HIS A 70 5.16 2.40 16.20
N ILE A 71 5.40 3.42 15.36
CA ILE A 71 4.94 4.79 15.62
C ILE A 71 3.40 4.86 15.54
N ARG A 72 2.78 4.19 14.57
CA ARG A 72 1.31 4.13 14.45
C ARG A 72 0.64 3.44 15.64
N ASN A 73 1.25 2.38 16.18
CA ASN A 73 0.76 1.69 17.36
C ASN A 73 0.84 2.57 18.61
N LYS A 74 1.89 3.40 18.72
CA LYS A 74 2.09 4.29 19.88
C LYS A 74 1.27 5.58 19.83
N TYR A 75 1.17 6.22 18.66
CA TYR A 75 0.56 7.55 18.51
C TYR A 75 -0.74 7.55 17.69
N GLY A 76 -1.20 6.38 17.27
CA GLY A 76 -2.40 6.18 16.47
C GLY A 76 -2.18 6.40 14.97
N PHE A 77 -3.12 5.94 14.15
CA PHE A 77 -3.03 5.94 12.67
C PHE A 77 -2.85 7.33 12.05
N LYS A 78 -3.31 8.40 12.73
CA LYS A 78 -3.21 9.79 12.24
C LYS A 78 -1.82 10.41 12.46
N SER A 79 -0.92 9.75 13.19
CA SER A 79 0.41 10.27 13.54
C SER A 79 1.37 10.31 12.35
N LEU A 80 1.30 9.30 11.48
CA LEU A 80 2.13 9.20 10.27
C LEU A 80 1.25 9.05 9.04
N LEU A 81 1.24 10.11 8.24
CA LEU A 81 0.57 10.15 6.94
C LEU A 81 1.62 10.29 5.85
N ARG A 82 1.40 9.59 4.73
CA ARG A 82 2.23 9.75 3.55
C ARG A 82 2.17 11.21 3.09
N ALA A 83 3.32 11.83 2.84
CA ALA A 83 3.39 13.25 2.45
C ALA A 83 2.49 13.58 1.25
N THR A 84 2.37 12.65 0.29
CA THR A 84 1.51 12.79 -0.90
C THR A 84 0.01 12.74 -0.60
N SER A 85 -0.39 12.21 0.57
CA SER A 85 -1.79 12.10 1.00
C SER A 85 -2.34 13.42 1.53
N ARG A 86 -1.46 14.30 2.02
CA ARG A 86 -1.87 15.64 2.45
C ARG A 86 -1.92 16.51 1.20
N GLY A 87 -3.07 16.46 0.53
CA GLY A 87 -3.34 17.27 -0.65
C GLY A 87 -2.90 18.71 -0.38
N GLY A 88 -1.93 19.18 -1.18
CA GLY A 88 -1.42 20.53 -1.09
C GLY A 88 -2.55 21.52 -1.28
N SER A 89 -3.05 22.05 -0.17
CA SER A 89 -3.49 23.43 -0.11
C SER A 89 -2.23 24.26 0.10
N TRP A 90 -1.54 24.53 -1.01
CA TRP A 90 -0.65 25.67 -1.11
C TRP A 90 -1.30 26.57 -2.16
N LYS A 91 -1.59 27.81 -1.74
CA LYS A 91 -2.05 28.86 -2.63
C LYS A 91 -1.00 29.19 -3.68
#